data_AF-A0A7C6W2F0-F1
#
_entry.id   AF-A0A7C6W2F0-F1
#
_cell.length_a   1.000
_cell.length_b   1.000
_cell.length_c   1.000
_cell.angle_alpha   90.00
_cell.angle_beta   90.00
_cell.angle_gamma   90.00
#
_symmetry.space_group_name_H-M   'P 1'
#
loop_
_entity.id
_entity.type
_entity.pdbx_description
1 polymer ?
#
loop_
_entity_poly.entity_id
_entity_poly.type
_entity_poly.pdbx_seq_one_letter_code
_entity_poly.pdbx_strand_id
1 'polypeptide(L)' 'MAEKKTFEQTILELEKVVKELEDKNISLDDAVKKYKLGLELAKESHKMLVEAEAVIVKEVKPE' A
#
# COMPACT_ATOMS: atom_id res chain seq x y z
N MET A 1 15.17 14.95 4.53
CA MET A 1 13.74 15.04 4.17
C MET A 1 13.27 13.62 3.98
N ALA A 2 12.29 13.14 4.76
CA ALA A 2 11.75 11.80 4.53
C ALA A 2 10.92 11.86 3.25
N GLU A 3 11.42 11.28 2.17
CA GLU A 3 10.70 11.17 0.91
C GLU A 3 9.41 10.39 1.16
N LYS A 4 8.25 10.98 0.83
CA LYS A 4 6.99 10.24 0.80
C LYS A 4 7.16 9.09 -0.18
N LYS A 5 6.80 7.88 0.24
CA LYS A 5 6.83 6.71 -0.64
C LYS A 5 5.93 6.97 -1.85
N THR A 6 6.45 6.62 -3.03
CA THR A 6 5.67 6.58 -4.27
C THR A 6 4.70 5.40 -4.25
N PHE A 7 3.68 5.43 -5.10
CA PHE A 7 2.72 4.34 -5.22
C PHE A 7 3.41 3.01 -5.53
N GLU A 8 4.36 3.03 -6.46
CA GLU A 8 5.14 1.87 -6.88
C GLU A 8 5.96 1.30 -5.72
N GLN A 9 6.55 2.16 -4.89
CA GLN A 9 7.27 1.71 -3.70
C GLN A 9 6.34 1.08 -2.65
N THR A 10 5.17 1.69 -2.42
CA THR A 10 4.18 1.17 -1.47
C THR A 10 3.67 -0.21 -1.90
N ILE A 11 3.39 -0.40 -3.20
CA ILE A 11 2.98 -1.68 -3.76
C ILE A 11 4.11 -2.72 -3.67
N LEU A 12 5.35 -2.37 -4.02
CA LEU A 12 6.49 -3.29 -3.92
C LEU A 12 6.73 -3.75 -2.48
N GLU A 13 6.50 -2.88 -1.49
CA GLU A 13 6.57 -3.27 -0.09
C GLU A 13 5.41 -4.15 0.34
N LEU A 14 4.20 -3.88 -0.16
CA LEU A 14 3.03 -4.72 0.12
C LEU A 14 3.23 -6.13 -0.44
N GLU A 15 3.73 -6.27 -1.66
CA GLU A 15 4.05 -7.57 -2.27
C GLU A 15 5.09 -8.35 -1.45
N LYS A 16 6.12 -7.67 -0.93
CA LYS A 16 7.11 -8.30 -0.04
C LYS A 16 6.45 -8.80 1.24
N VAL A 17 5.59 -7.98 1.85
CA VAL A 17 4.87 -8.35 3.08
C VAL A 17 3.97 -9.56 2.84
N VAL A 18 3.24 -9.58 1.72
CA VAL A 18 2.39 -10.73 1.34
C VAL A 18 3.24 -11.98 1.19
N LYS A 19 4.37 -11.89 0.47
CA LYS A 19 5.28 -13.03 0.27
C LYS A 19 5.86 -13.56 1.59
N GLU A 20 6.16 -12.67 2.53
CA GLU A 20 6.62 -13.06 3.87
C GLU A 20 5.48 -13.73 4.68
N LEU A 21 4.24 -13.27 4.54
CA LEU A 21 3.06 -13.89 5.17
C LEU A 21 2.73 -15.28 4.58
N GLU A 22 3.14 -15.55 3.34
CA GLU A 22 3.00 -16.87 2.70
C GLU A 22 4.05 -17.89 3.17
N ASP A 23 5.10 -17.44 3.89
CA ASP A 23 6.10 -18.35 4.45
C ASP A 23 5.48 -19.20 5.57
N LYS A 24 5.52 -20.52 5.39
CA LYS A 24 4.98 -21.49 6.35
C LYS A 24 5.74 -21.54 7.68
N ASN A 25 6.93 -20.96 7.73
CA ASN A 25 7.78 -20.90 8.93
C ASN A 25 7.68 -19.56 9.66
N ILE A 26 6.81 -18.63 9.22
CA ILE A 26 6.63 -17.36 9.91
C ILE A 26 6.11 -17.59 11.33
N SER A 27 6.70 -16.87 12.29
CA SER A 27 6.22 -16.90 13.68
C SER A 27 4.86 -16.19 13.78
N LEU A 28 4.03 -16.56 14.76
CA LEU A 28 2.74 -15.88 14.97
C LEU A 28 2.92 -14.38 15.24
N ASP A 29 3.95 -13.99 15.98
CA ASP A 29 4.23 -12.59 16.31
C ASP A 29 4.63 -11.79 15.07
N ASP A 30 5.49 -12.37 14.22
CA ASP A 30 5.87 -11.76 12.94
C ASP A 30 4.71 -11.69 11.98
N ALA A 31 3.88 -12.74 11.90
CA ALA A 31 2.68 -12.74 11.08
C ALA A 31 1.72 -11.61 11.46
N VAL A 32 1.52 -11.36 12.77
CA VAL A 32 0.68 -10.25 13.25
C VAL A 32 1.29 -8.90 12.88
N LYS A 33 2.62 -8.73 13.03
CA LYS A 33 3.31 -7.49 12.65
C LYS A 33 3.22 -7.21 11.15
N LYS A 34 3.50 -8.23 10.33
CA LYS A 34 3.44 -8.15 8.86
C LYS A 34 2.01 -7.91 8.38
N TYR A 35 1.02 -8.54 8.99
CA TYR A 35 -0.39 -8.28 8.67
C TYR A 35 -0.78 -6.83 8.93
N LYS A 36 -0.42 -6.27 10.09
CA LYS A 36 -0.65 -4.84 10.39
C LYS A 36 0.05 -3.93 9.39
N LEU A 37 1.31 -4.21 9.06
CA LEU A 37 2.06 -3.46 8.05
C LEU A 37 1.38 -3.53 6.68
N GLY A 38 0.94 -4.72 6.27
CA GLY A 38 0.23 -4.94 5.00
C GLY A 38 -1.09 -4.14 4.94
N LEU A 39 -1.84 -4.07 6.04
CA LEU A 39 -3.05 -3.24 6.12
C LEU A 39 -2.75 -1.75 5.91
N GLU A 40 -1.68 -1.24 6.52
CA GLU A 40 -1.31 0.17 6.39
C GLU A 40 -0.82 0.50 4.97
N LEU A 41 0.00 -0.38 4.38
CA LEU A 41 0.45 -0.24 2.98
C LEU A 41 -0.72 -0.30 1.99
N ALA A 42 -1.69 -1.20 2.21
CA ALA A 42 -2.88 -1.32 1.37
C ALA A 42 -3.76 -0.07 1.46
N LYS A 43 -3.98 0.47 2.67
CA LYS A 43 -4.70 1.74 2.87
C LYS A 43 -4.00 2.90 2.17
N GLU A 44 -2.68 2.99 2.30
CA GLU A 44 -1.90 4.07 1.69
C GLU A 44 -1.96 3.99 0.16
N SER A 45 -1.83 2.78 -0.41
CA SER A 45 -1.98 2.54 -1.85
C SER A 45 -3.37 2.93 -2.34
N HIS A 46 -4.42 2.53 -1.63
CA HIS A 46 -5.80 2.91 -1.96
C HIS A 46 -5.99 4.43 -1.90
N LYS A 47 -5.42 5.10 -0.89
CA LYS A 47 -5.52 6.54 -0.76
C LYS A 47 -4.89 7.25 -1.96
N MET A 48 -3.69 6.83 -2.37
CA MET A 48 -3.02 7.37 -3.57
C MET A 48 -3.86 7.19 -4.83
N LEU A 49 -4.51 6.02 -5.01
CA LEU A 49 -5.41 5.78 -6.14
C LEU A 49 -6.63 6.72 -6.12
N VAL A 50 -7.26 6.91 -4.96
CA VAL A 50 -8.38 7.83 -4.81
C VAL A 50 -7.97 9.28 -5.09
N GLU A 51 -6.79 9.69 -4.62
CA GLU A 51 -6.26 11.02 -4.90
C GLU A 51 -6.00 11.21 -6.40
N ALA A 52 -5.42 10.21 -7.08
CA ALA A 52 -5.20 10.23 -8.53
C ALA A 52 -6.52 10.25 -9.32
N GLU A 53 -7.50 9.42 -8.94
CA GLU A 53 -8.84 9.41 -9.55
C GLU A 53 -9.52 10.77 -9.39
N ALA A 54 -9.45 11.39 -8.20
CA ALA A 54 -10.05 12.69 -7.96
C ALA A 54 -9.45 13.80 -8.83
N VAL A 55 -8.15 13.73 -9.14
CA VAL A 55 -7.50 14.64 -10.10
C VAL A 55 -8.07 14.43 -11.49
N ILE A 56 -8.12 13.17 -11.96
CA ILE A 56 -8.66 12.84 -13.29
C ILE A 56 -10.13 13.28 -13.40
N VAL A 57 -10.97 12.96 -12.41
CA VAL A 57 -12.39 13.32 -12.41
C VAL A 57 -12.62 14.84 -12.42
N LYS A 58 -11.75 15.63 -11.78
CA LYS A 58 -11.81 17.09 -11.84
C LYS A 58 -11.44 17.62 -13.23
N GLU A 59 -10.43 17.04 -13.87
CA GLU A 59 -9.96 17.47 -15.20
C GLU A 59 -10.93 17.05 -16.33
N VAL A 60 -11.71 15.97 -16.12
CA VAL A 60 -12.62 15.41 -17.14
C VAL A 60 -14.04 15.98 -17.05
N LYS A 61 -14.37 16.82 -16.05
CA LYS A 61 -15.61 17.59 -16.03
C LYS A 61 -15.39 18.96 -16.68
N PRO A 62 -15.67 19.13 -17.99
CA PRO A 62 -15.83 20.46 -18.54
C PRO A 62 -17.06 21.09 -17.88
N GLU A 63 -16.94 22.34 -17.45
CA GLU A 63 -18.08 23.18 -17.06
C GLU A 63 -19.06 23.37 -18.23
#